data_AF-A0A2A4STR4-F1
#
_entry.id   AF-A0A2A4STR4-F1
#
_cell.length_a   1.000
_cell.length_b   1.000
_cell.length_c   1.000
_cell.angle_alpha   90.00
_cell.angle_beta   90.00
_cell.angle_gamma   90.00
#
_symmetry.space_group_name_H-M   'P 1'
#
loop_
_entity.id
_entity.type
_entity.pdbx_description
1 polymer ?
#
loop_
_entity_poly.entity_id
_entity_poly.type
_entity_poly.pdbx_seq_one_letter_code
_entity_poly.pdbx_strand_id
1 'polypeptide(L)'
;MKQNKFYDWIKKSYFFLFFLLATFSTLAALSSLYFSEGAQEYAQVINLSGKQRVLAQRLVHLAKELIRLEGKEPSDILRRQTLQSLSQMKANHQRLTAKQSLSESIGGEVPDSVSRAVDTIRIQEIFFSAPHNADHRIQSFFNFIEAVLAGEIRQEKVINLVLLHDGFDELYQTLDFIVNSFQQESEQIHALQHKLIIFWWAITLAILGTFFFKLYQPLVFKINQELHKQKKHQADLRKLSLAVEQSANGIIITDLAGKIEFVNKAYERVTGYTQSELLGQNPRMFKTDYHQDTYYQELWACLISGKTWHGEFYNRKKDGSLFWEEATITPLRDENGAIISYVAIKEDITERKEINDDLKNVNNKLASILETANRGFWLIDEQAISLEVNHRLTEILEVPKDQILGQSIFNFVDKANAKIFHQQMQERGQYKKTNYEIALQRPDGSQVPCVFSAS
;
A
#
# COMPACT_ATOMS: atom_id res chain seq x y z
N MET A 1 11.27 -9.43 16.37
CA MET A 1 10.07 -10.07 16.97
C MET A 1 8.76 -9.97 16.15
N LYS A 2 8.43 -8.84 15.49
CA LYS A 2 7.15 -8.72 14.74
C LYS A 2 7.06 -9.51 13.42
N GLN A 3 8.19 -9.77 12.74
CA GLN A 3 8.22 -10.57 11.51
C GLN A 3 7.89 -12.06 11.74
N ASN A 4 8.45 -12.68 12.78
CA ASN A 4 8.13 -14.08 13.14
C ASN A 4 6.64 -14.28 13.44
N LYS A 5 6.03 -13.36 14.21
CA LYS A 5 4.60 -13.46 14.53
C LYS A 5 3.70 -13.38 13.28
N PHE A 6 4.08 -12.60 12.27
CA PHE A 6 3.32 -12.50 11.03
C PHE A 6 3.45 -13.75 10.16
N TYR A 7 4.67 -14.28 10.05
CA TYR A 7 4.94 -15.51 9.31
C TYR A 7 4.26 -16.72 9.95
N ASP A 8 4.33 -16.84 11.28
CA ASP A 8 3.63 -17.88 12.05
C ASP A 8 2.11 -17.77 11.93
N TRP A 9 1.57 -16.55 11.89
CA TRP A 9 0.15 -16.33 11.66
C TRP A 9 -0.27 -16.80 10.27
N ILE A 10 0.47 -16.42 9.22
CA ILE A 10 0.22 -16.90 7.85
C ILE A 10 0.25 -18.44 7.81
N LYS A 11 1.28 -19.07 8.37
CA LYS A 11 1.44 -20.53 8.38
C LYS A 11 0.27 -21.24 9.08
N LYS A 12 -0.16 -20.73 10.24
CA LYS A 12 -1.34 -21.25 10.96
C LYS A 12 -2.63 -21.05 10.17
N SER A 13 -2.81 -19.89 9.51
CA SER A 13 -3.97 -19.62 8.68
C SER A 13 -4.04 -20.54 7.45
N TYR A 14 -2.91 -20.81 6.78
CA TYR A 14 -2.87 -21.78 5.68
C TYR A 14 -3.16 -23.20 6.15
N PHE A 15 -2.62 -23.62 7.30
CA PHE A 15 -2.90 -24.93 7.86
C PHE A 15 -4.39 -25.09 8.21
N PHE A 16 -5.00 -24.07 8.81
CA PHE A 16 -6.43 -24.05 9.10
C PHE A 16 -7.29 -24.10 7.83
N LEU A 17 -6.95 -23.31 6.81
CA LEU A 17 -7.65 -23.35 5.51
C LEU A 17 -7.56 -24.74 4.87
N PHE A 18 -6.36 -25.32 4.84
CA PHE A 18 -6.14 -26.64 4.28
C PHE A 18 -6.96 -27.71 5.01
N PHE A 19 -6.95 -27.69 6.34
CA PHE A 19 -7.77 -28.60 7.14
C PHE A 19 -9.25 -28.43 6.83
N LEU A 20 -9.72 -27.19 6.76
CA LEU A 20 -11.12 -26.89 6.47
C LEU A 20 -11.50 -27.36 5.05
N LEU A 21 -10.74 -27.00 4.01
CA LEU A 21 -10.95 -27.50 2.64
C LEU A 21 -10.93 -29.04 2.56
N ALA A 22 -10.03 -29.70 3.28
CA ALA A 22 -9.96 -31.16 3.33
C ALA A 22 -11.23 -31.76 3.95
N THR A 23 -11.71 -31.22 5.08
CA THR A 23 -12.96 -31.69 5.72
C THR A 23 -14.18 -31.53 4.82
N PHE A 24 -14.33 -30.37 4.17
CA PHE A 24 -15.42 -30.11 3.22
C PHE A 24 -15.33 -31.02 1.99
N SER A 25 -14.12 -31.28 1.47
CA SER A 25 -13.91 -32.22 0.37
C SER A 25 -14.25 -33.66 0.76
N THR A 26 -13.87 -34.11 1.95
CA THR A 26 -14.23 -35.46 2.44
C THR A 26 -15.73 -35.62 2.64
N LEU A 27 -16.42 -34.59 3.15
CA LEU A 27 -17.87 -34.65 3.36
C LEU A 27 -18.62 -34.67 2.03
N ALA A 28 -18.17 -33.87 1.05
CA ALA A 28 -18.68 -33.92 -0.30
C ALA A 28 -18.47 -35.30 -0.95
N ALA A 29 -17.28 -35.89 -0.82
CA ALA A 29 -16.97 -37.22 -1.35
C ALA A 29 -17.83 -38.31 -0.71
N LEU A 30 -17.96 -38.33 0.62
CA LEU A 30 -18.82 -39.26 1.35
C LEU A 30 -20.28 -39.11 0.93
N SER A 31 -20.78 -37.88 0.78
CA SER A 31 -22.15 -37.65 0.31
C SER A 31 -22.35 -38.15 -1.12
N SER A 32 -21.39 -37.92 -2.02
CA SER A 32 -21.48 -38.40 -3.40
C SER A 32 -21.43 -39.92 -3.50
N LEU A 33 -20.61 -40.57 -2.66
CA LEU A 33 -20.54 -42.03 -2.60
C LEU A 33 -21.89 -42.62 -2.14
N TYR A 34 -22.46 -42.03 -1.09
CA TYR A 34 -23.77 -42.41 -0.55
C TYR A 34 -24.89 -42.32 -1.60
N PHE A 35 -25.00 -41.20 -2.30
CA PHE A 35 -26.03 -41.04 -3.34
C PHE A 35 -25.80 -41.94 -4.56
N SER A 36 -24.54 -42.22 -4.91
CA SER A 36 -24.19 -43.10 -6.03
C SER A 36 -24.58 -44.56 -5.76
N GLU A 37 -24.40 -45.05 -4.53
CA GLU A 37 -24.80 -46.41 -4.15
C GLU A 37 -26.32 -46.56 -4.25
N GLY A 38 -27.10 -45.65 -3.65
CA GLY A 38 -28.56 -45.67 -3.74
C GLY A 38 -29.06 -45.62 -5.19
N ALA A 39 -28.56 -44.69 -6.00
CA ALA A 39 -28.95 -44.56 -7.42
C ALA A 39 -28.69 -45.85 -8.24
N GLN A 40 -27.62 -46.58 -7.94
CA GLN A 40 -27.35 -47.88 -8.59
C GLN A 40 -28.39 -48.94 -8.23
N GLU A 41 -28.85 -48.97 -6.98
CA GLU A 41 -29.88 -49.91 -6.56
C GLU A 41 -31.23 -49.62 -7.22
N TYR A 42 -31.65 -48.35 -7.23
CA TYR A 42 -32.86 -47.91 -7.95
C TYR A 42 -32.80 -48.29 -9.44
N ALA A 43 -31.67 -48.02 -10.11
CA ALA A 43 -31.49 -48.37 -11.52
C ALA A 43 -31.57 -49.88 -11.80
N GLN A 44 -31.08 -50.72 -10.87
CA GLN A 44 -31.19 -52.18 -11.00
C GLN A 44 -32.64 -52.65 -10.88
N VAL A 45 -33.42 -52.14 -9.93
CA VAL A 45 -34.84 -52.47 -9.76
C VAL A 45 -35.64 -52.05 -10.99
N ILE A 46 -35.47 -50.81 -11.45
CA ILE A 46 -36.13 -50.28 -12.66
C ILE A 46 -35.86 -51.18 -13.88
N ASN A 47 -34.59 -51.57 -14.09
CA ASN A 47 -34.20 -52.41 -15.23
C ASN A 47 -34.78 -53.83 -15.13
N LEU A 48 -34.72 -54.47 -13.96
CA LEU A 48 -35.22 -55.83 -13.76
C LEU A 48 -36.75 -55.89 -13.83
N SER A 49 -37.47 -54.95 -13.23
CA SER A 49 -38.93 -54.86 -13.29
C SER A 49 -39.41 -54.52 -14.71
N GLY A 50 -38.70 -53.63 -15.43
CA GLY A 50 -38.96 -53.37 -16.85
C GLY A 50 -38.78 -54.62 -17.71
N LYS A 51 -37.74 -55.42 -17.46
CA LYS A 51 -37.54 -56.73 -18.13
C LYS A 51 -38.63 -57.74 -17.79
N GLN A 52 -39.08 -57.79 -16.54
CA GLN A 52 -40.21 -58.65 -16.14
C GLN A 52 -41.49 -58.30 -16.92
N ARG A 53 -41.77 -57.02 -17.12
CA ARG A 53 -42.93 -56.58 -17.91
C ARG A 53 -42.87 -57.08 -19.36
N VAL A 54 -41.72 -56.92 -20.02
CA VAL A 54 -41.51 -57.39 -21.41
C VAL A 54 -41.62 -58.91 -21.50
N LEU A 55 -41.05 -59.64 -20.53
CA LEU A 55 -41.13 -61.10 -20.49
C LEU A 55 -42.56 -61.59 -20.22
N ALA A 56 -43.31 -60.92 -19.36
CA ALA A 56 -44.71 -61.23 -19.09
C ALA A 56 -45.56 -61.06 -20.36
N GLN A 57 -45.40 -59.96 -21.10
CA GLN A 57 -46.09 -59.73 -22.38
C GLN A 57 -45.78 -60.82 -23.40
N ARG A 58 -44.49 -61.19 -23.52
CA ARG A 58 -44.06 -62.27 -24.41
C ARG A 58 -44.67 -63.61 -24.00
N LEU A 59 -44.68 -63.94 -22.71
CA LEU A 59 -45.24 -65.18 -22.19
C LEU A 59 -46.75 -65.27 -22.38
N VAL A 60 -47.49 -64.18 -22.22
CA VAL A 60 -48.93 -64.12 -22.53
C VAL A 60 -49.17 -64.39 -24.02
N HIS A 61 -48.37 -63.81 -24.90
CA HIS A 61 -48.49 -64.04 -26.34
C HIS A 61 -48.21 -65.51 -26.71
N LEU A 62 -47.10 -66.07 -26.21
CA LEU A 62 -46.74 -67.47 -26.44
C LEU A 62 -47.76 -68.45 -25.85
N ALA A 63 -48.33 -68.15 -24.67
CA ALA A 63 -49.37 -68.95 -24.06
C ALA A 63 -50.66 -68.96 -24.89
N LYS A 64 -51.08 -67.80 -25.42
CA LYS A 64 -52.23 -67.71 -26.34
C LYS A 64 -52.02 -68.55 -27.60
N GLU A 65 -50.81 -68.54 -28.16
CA GLU A 65 -50.47 -69.36 -29.34
C GLU A 65 -50.47 -70.86 -29.01
N LEU A 66 -49.92 -71.27 -27.86
CA LEU A 66 -49.93 -72.67 -27.40
C LEU A 66 -51.36 -73.20 -27.23
N ILE A 67 -52.23 -72.45 -26.55
CA ILE A 67 -53.64 -72.81 -26.33
C ILE A 67 -54.39 -72.92 -27.66
N ARG A 68 -54.07 -72.07 -28.65
CA ARG A 68 -54.68 -72.09 -29.99
C ARG A 68 -54.27 -73.31 -30.82
N LEU A 69 -53.07 -73.86 -30.59
CA LEU A 69 -52.50 -74.95 -31.39
C LEU A 69 -52.76 -76.35 -30.83
N GLU A 70 -53.23 -76.49 -29.58
CA GLU A 70 -53.62 -77.77 -28.99
C GLU A 70 -54.70 -78.48 -29.84
N GLY A 71 -54.28 -79.48 -30.61
CA GLY A 71 -55.08 -80.24 -31.58
C GLY A 71 -54.36 -80.53 -32.91
N LYS A 72 -53.23 -79.87 -33.20
CA LYS A 72 -52.27 -80.24 -34.26
C LYS A 72 -50.88 -80.36 -33.63
N GLU A 73 -50.00 -81.20 -34.20
CA GLU A 73 -48.68 -81.48 -33.58
C GLU A 73 -48.00 -80.23 -33.01
N PRO A 74 -47.63 -80.22 -31.72
CA PRO A 74 -47.09 -79.04 -31.08
C PRO A 74 -45.74 -78.69 -31.68
N SER A 75 -45.57 -77.45 -32.09
CA SER A 75 -44.28 -76.86 -32.39
C SER A 75 -43.40 -76.93 -31.13
N ASP A 76 -42.53 -77.95 -31.03
CA ASP A 76 -41.53 -78.10 -29.95
C ASP A 76 -40.69 -76.83 -29.75
N ILE A 77 -40.62 -75.99 -30.77
CA ILE A 77 -39.97 -74.68 -30.77
C ILE A 77 -40.72 -73.69 -29.88
N LEU A 78 -42.05 -73.62 -29.98
CA LEU A 78 -42.87 -72.70 -29.19
C LEU A 78 -42.81 -73.06 -27.70
N ARG A 79 -42.90 -74.35 -27.36
CA ARG A 79 -42.75 -74.83 -25.98
C ARG A 79 -41.37 -74.49 -25.40
N ARG A 80 -40.30 -74.67 -26.19
CA ARG A 80 -38.93 -74.28 -25.79
C ARG A 80 -38.79 -72.77 -25.56
N GLN A 81 -39.37 -71.93 -26.42
CA GLN A 81 -39.32 -70.48 -26.27
C GLN A 81 -40.09 -69.98 -25.04
N THR A 82 -41.24 -70.59 -24.72
CA THR A 82 -42.00 -70.30 -23.51
C THR A 82 -41.23 -70.70 -22.26
N LEU A 83 -40.65 -71.91 -22.22
CA LEU A 83 -39.81 -72.37 -21.11
C LEU A 83 -38.60 -71.45 -20.89
N GLN A 84 -37.92 -71.04 -21.97
CA GLN A 84 -36.79 -70.11 -21.88
C GLN A 84 -37.22 -68.75 -21.30
N SER A 85 -38.30 -68.17 -21.81
CA SER A 85 -38.80 -66.86 -21.34
C SER A 85 -39.28 -66.92 -19.89
N LEU A 86 -39.91 -68.03 -19.49
CA LEU A 86 -40.35 -68.29 -18.12
C LEU A 86 -39.14 -68.42 -17.17
N SER A 87 -38.13 -69.20 -17.56
CA SER A 87 -36.91 -69.36 -16.76
C SER A 87 -36.19 -68.02 -16.54
N GLN A 88 -36.14 -67.17 -17.58
CA GLN A 88 -35.52 -65.85 -17.50
C GLN A 88 -36.33 -64.92 -16.58
N MET A 89 -37.66 -64.96 -16.65
CA MET A 89 -38.52 -64.15 -15.78
C MET A 89 -38.44 -64.59 -14.32
N LYS A 90 -38.38 -65.91 -14.06
CA LYS A 90 -38.14 -66.47 -12.71
C LYS A 90 -36.79 -66.06 -12.15
N ALA A 91 -35.73 -66.11 -12.95
CA ALA A 91 -34.39 -65.67 -12.53
C ALA A 91 -34.35 -64.16 -12.19
N ASN A 92 -35.04 -63.33 -12.97
CA ASN A 92 -35.15 -61.89 -12.67
C ASN A 92 -35.97 -61.65 -11.39
N HIS A 93 -37.06 -62.39 -11.21
CA HIS A 93 -37.88 -62.33 -9.99
C HIS A 93 -37.09 -62.72 -8.76
N GLN A 94 -36.37 -63.83 -8.83
CA GLN A 94 -35.45 -64.25 -7.78
C GLN A 94 -34.39 -63.21 -7.48
N ARG A 95 -33.84 -62.46 -8.45
CA ARG A 95 -32.87 -61.40 -8.16
C ARG A 95 -33.49 -60.19 -7.43
N LEU A 96 -34.74 -59.87 -7.75
CA LEU A 96 -35.49 -58.81 -7.08
C LEU A 96 -35.89 -59.21 -5.65
N THR A 97 -36.18 -60.49 -5.42
CA THR A 97 -36.61 -61.00 -4.11
C THR A 97 -35.47 -61.59 -3.27
N ALA A 98 -34.37 -62.09 -3.85
CA ALA A 98 -33.28 -62.78 -3.13
C ALA A 98 -32.45 -61.89 -2.19
N LYS A 99 -32.56 -60.56 -2.28
CA LYS A 99 -32.08 -59.66 -1.22
C LYS A 99 -32.69 -60.00 0.16
N GLN A 100 -33.77 -60.78 0.21
CA GLN A 100 -34.37 -61.39 1.39
C GLN A 100 -33.43 -62.35 2.16
N SER A 101 -32.50 -63.06 1.49
CA SER A 101 -31.72 -64.14 2.12
C SER A 101 -30.56 -63.68 3.02
N LEU A 102 -30.14 -62.41 2.95
CA LEU A 102 -29.09 -61.90 3.81
C LEU A 102 -29.59 -61.35 5.16
N SER A 103 -30.86 -60.94 5.27
CA SER A 103 -31.42 -60.42 6.53
C SER A 103 -31.92 -61.52 7.48
N GLU A 104 -32.27 -62.72 6.96
CA GLU A 104 -32.72 -63.84 7.78
C GLU A 104 -31.56 -64.69 8.36
N SER A 105 -30.33 -64.59 7.81
CA SER A 105 -29.19 -65.40 8.27
C SER A 105 -28.28 -64.74 9.31
N ILE A 106 -28.45 -63.44 9.59
CA ILE A 106 -27.65 -62.72 10.59
C ILE A 106 -28.55 -62.29 11.74
N GLY A 107 -28.80 -63.24 12.65
CA GLY A 107 -29.19 -62.92 14.02
C GLY A 107 -28.00 -62.29 14.73
N GLY A 108 -27.89 -60.97 14.67
CA GLY A 108 -26.86 -60.20 15.35
C GLY A 108 -26.95 -58.72 15.04
N GLU A 109 -26.93 -57.88 16.08
CA GLU A 109 -26.93 -56.42 16.00
C GLU A 109 -25.84 -55.92 15.04
N VAL A 110 -26.25 -55.45 13.86
CA VAL A 110 -25.40 -54.71 12.93
C VAL A 110 -25.56 -53.22 13.25
N PRO A 111 -24.48 -52.47 13.50
CA PRO A 111 -24.56 -51.04 13.77
C PRO A 111 -25.13 -50.26 12.59
N ASP A 112 -26.06 -49.36 12.90
CA ASP A 112 -26.77 -48.39 12.06
C ASP A 112 -26.05 -47.96 10.77
N SER A 113 -26.40 -48.63 9.68
CA SER A 113 -26.58 -47.98 8.38
C SER A 113 -28.08 -47.91 8.10
N VAL A 114 -28.76 -46.95 8.71
CA VAL A 114 -30.21 -46.70 8.58
C VAL A 114 -30.67 -46.66 7.09
N SER A 115 -29.77 -46.35 6.16
CA SER A 115 -30.02 -46.36 4.71
C SER A 115 -30.22 -47.75 4.08
N ARG A 116 -29.42 -48.77 4.45
CA ARG A 116 -29.64 -50.13 3.90
C ARG A 116 -30.98 -50.69 4.37
N ALA A 117 -31.41 -50.31 5.56
CA ALA A 117 -32.72 -50.66 6.08
C ALA A 117 -33.83 -50.01 5.24
N VAL A 118 -33.78 -48.70 4.99
CA VAL A 118 -34.84 -47.97 4.28
C VAL A 118 -35.06 -48.46 2.84
N ASP A 119 -34.00 -48.66 2.05
CA ASP A 119 -34.14 -49.10 0.65
C ASP A 119 -34.63 -50.56 0.55
N THR A 120 -34.19 -51.41 1.49
CA THR A 120 -34.65 -52.81 1.60
C THR A 120 -36.10 -52.89 2.10
N ILE A 121 -36.48 -52.06 3.07
CA ILE A 121 -37.85 -51.94 3.60
C ILE A 121 -38.81 -51.48 2.49
N ARG A 122 -38.38 -50.59 1.59
CA ARG A 122 -39.25 -50.04 0.54
C ARG A 122 -39.48 -51.01 -0.62
N ILE A 123 -38.46 -51.76 -1.03
CA ILE A 123 -38.62 -52.89 -1.95
C ILE A 123 -39.57 -53.93 -1.31
N GLN A 124 -39.46 -54.16 0.00
CA GLN A 124 -40.34 -55.07 0.72
C GLN A 124 -41.80 -54.60 0.75
N GLU A 125 -42.05 -53.31 1.01
CA GLU A 125 -43.41 -52.76 1.02
C GLU A 125 -44.10 -52.90 -0.35
N ILE A 126 -43.41 -52.59 -1.44
CA ILE A 126 -44.04 -52.61 -2.77
C ILE A 126 -44.22 -54.04 -3.30
N PHE A 127 -43.29 -54.96 -3.01
CA PHE A 127 -43.39 -56.33 -3.50
C PHE A 127 -44.29 -57.24 -2.65
N PHE A 128 -44.41 -57.01 -1.34
CA PHE A 128 -45.07 -57.94 -0.42
C PHE A 128 -46.26 -57.36 0.35
N SER A 129 -46.47 -56.03 0.37
CA SER A 129 -47.62 -55.42 1.07
C SER A 129 -48.80 -55.14 0.14
N ALA A 130 -50.01 -55.18 0.70
CA ALA A 130 -51.22 -54.72 0.01
C ALA A 130 -51.16 -53.19 -0.21
N PRO A 131 -51.70 -52.67 -1.33
CA PRO A 131 -52.57 -53.32 -2.32
C PRO A 131 -51.83 -53.97 -3.50
N HIS A 132 -50.50 -53.87 -3.57
CA HIS A 132 -49.73 -54.25 -4.76
C HIS A 132 -49.36 -55.74 -4.79
N ASN A 133 -48.92 -56.32 -3.66
CA ASN A 133 -48.53 -57.74 -3.49
C ASN A 133 -47.95 -58.36 -4.79
N ALA A 134 -46.93 -57.69 -5.33
CA ALA A 134 -46.39 -57.98 -6.65
C ALA A 134 -45.82 -59.40 -6.72
N ASP A 135 -45.24 -59.90 -5.63
CA ASP A 135 -44.77 -61.29 -5.54
C ASP A 135 -45.91 -62.29 -5.76
N HIS A 136 -47.02 -62.16 -5.03
CA HIS A 136 -48.16 -63.06 -5.19
C HIS A 136 -48.73 -63.02 -6.62
N ARG A 137 -48.80 -61.84 -7.24
CA ARG A 137 -49.26 -61.67 -8.63
C ARG A 137 -48.31 -62.32 -9.64
N ILE A 138 -47.00 -62.17 -9.45
CA ILE A 138 -45.96 -62.77 -10.30
C ILE A 138 -45.92 -64.30 -10.13
N GLN A 139 -46.07 -64.82 -8.90
CA GLN A 139 -46.13 -66.25 -8.65
C GLN A 139 -47.40 -66.88 -9.22
N SER A 140 -48.55 -66.21 -9.08
CA SER A 140 -49.80 -66.63 -9.72
C SER A 140 -49.67 -66.68 -11.25
N PHE A 141 -48.96 -65.71 -11.83
CA PHE A 141 -48.62 -65.69 -13.26
C PHE A 141 -47.74 -66.88 -13.66
N PHE A 142 -46.72 -67.22 -12.88
CA PHE A 142 -45.87 -68.40 -13.15
C PHE A 142 -46.67 -69.70 -13.13
N ASN A 143 -47.51 -69.90 -12.11
CA ASN A 143 -48.36 -71.08 -12.00
C ASN A 143 -49.30 -71.22 -13.21
N PHE A 144 -49.84 -70.10 -13.70
CA PHE A 144 -50.67 -70.10 -14.91
C PHE A 144 -49.91 -70.57 -16.15
N ILE A 145 -48.72 -70.00 -16.42
CA ILE A 145 -47.92 -70.38 -17.60
C ILE A 145 -47.48 -71.84 -17.52
N GLU A 146 -47.18 -72.35 -16.32
CA GLU A 146 -46.84 -73.77 -16.12
C GLU A 146 -48.03 -74.69 -16.37
N ALA A 147 -49.23 -74.33 -15.94
CA ALA A 147 -50.46 -75.07 -16.23
C ALA A 147 -50.75 -75.13 -17.74
N VAL A 148 -50.48 -74.03 -18.49
CA VAL A 148 -50.56 -74.02 -19.96
C VAL A 148 -49.54 -74.97 -20.58
N LEU A 149 -48.30 -75.00 -20.07
CA LEU A 149 -47.23 -75.88 -20.57
C LEU A 149 -47.46 -77.37 -20.24
N ALA A 150 -48.22 -77.66 -19.19
CA ALA A 150 -48.61 -79.01 -18.77
C ALA A 150 -49.83 -79.56 -19.53
N GLY A 151 -50.53 -78.73 -20.30
CA GLY A 151 -51.75 -79.12 -21.03
C GLY A 151 -52.97 -79.30 -20.12
N GLU A 152 -52.95 -78.69 -18.93
CA GLU A 152 -54.02 -78.84 -17.93
C GLU A 152 -55.25 -77.96 -18.24
N ILE A 153 -55.10 -76.97 -19.12
CA ILE A 153 -56.13 -75.99 -19.48
C ILE A 153 -56.76 -76.36 -20.84
N ARG A 154 -57.91 -77.03 -20.83
CA ARG A 154 -58.62 -77.48 -22.06
C ARG A 154 -59.52 -76.40 -22.69
N GLN A 155 -59.71 -76.47 -24.01
CA GLN A 155 -60.51 -75.54 -24.84
C GLN A 155 -61.97 -75.29 -24.37
N GLU A 156 -62.57 -76.13 -23.52
CA GLU A 156 -63.93 -75.88 -22.98
C GLU A 156 -63.98 -74.97 -21.74
N LYS A 157 -62.84 -74.65 -21.11
CA LYS A 157 -62.73 -73.62 -20.06
C LYS A 157 -62.34 -72.23 -20.60
N VAL A 158 -62.61 -71.97 -21.88
CA VAL A 158 -62.35 -70.69 -22.57
C VAL A 158 -63.25 -69.54 -22.07
N ILE A 159 -64.26 -69.81 -21.23
CA ILE A 159 -65.11 -68.78 -20.59
C ILE A 159 -64.31 -67.83 -19.67
N ASN A 160 -63.09 -68.20 -19.23
CA ASN A 160 -62.23 -67.32 -18.43
C ASN A 160 -61.19 -66.53 -19.24
N LEU A 161 -61.34 -66.37 -20.57
CA LEU A 161 -60.45 -65.49 -21.35
C LEU A 161 -60.54 -64.01 -20.90
N VAL A 162 -61.69 -63.60 -20.33
CA VAL A 162 -61.94 -62.26 -19.76
C VAL A 162 -61.26 -62.11 -18.39
N LEU A 163 -61.43 -63.08 -17.49
CA LEU A 163 -60.73 -63.14 -16.20
C LEU A 163 -59.20 -63.23 -16.34
N LEU A 164 -58.72 -63.82 -17.45
CA LEU A 164 -57.32 -63.82 -17.83
C LEU A 164 -56.82 -62.44 -18.25
N HIS A 165 -57.61 -61.65 -18.98
CA HIS A 165 -57.24 -60.30 -19.36
C HIS A 165 -57.07 -59.39 -18.14
N ASP A 166 -58.03 -59.44 -17.21
CA ASP A 166 -58.04 -58.62 -16.00
C ASP A 166 -56.84 -58.94 -15.09
N GLY A 167 -56.50 -60.22 -14.89
CA GLY A 167 -55.36 -60.62 -14.07
C GLY A 167 -53.99 -60.24 -14.65
N PHE A 168 -53.84 -60.25 -15.98
CA PHE A 168 -52.61 -59.78 -16.63
C PHE A 168 -52.51 -58.25 -16.64
N ASP A 169 -53.63 -57.54 -16.81
CA ASP A 169 -53.65 -56.09 -16.75
C ASP A 169 -53.27 -55.60 -15.35
N GLU A 170 -53.75 -56.26 -14.29
CA GLU A 170 -53.31 -55.97 -12.92
C GLU A 170 -51.81 -56.25 -12.69
N LEU A 171 -51.24 -57.31 -13.31
CA LEU A 171 -49.80 -57.58 -13.26
C LEU A 171 -49.00 -56.48 -13.96
N TYR A 172 -49.43 -56.05 -15.15
CA TYR A 172 -48.76 -54.97 -15.87
C TYR A 172 -48.84 -53.64 -15.11
N GLN A 173 -50.00 -53.31 -14.56
CA GLN A 173 -50.17 -52.12 -13.71
C GLN A 173 -49.26 -52.17 -12.48
N THR A 174 -49.08 -53.34 -11.87
CA THR A 174 -48.19 -53.52 -10.72
C THR A 174 -46.72 -53.33 -11.11
N LEU A 175 -46.28 -53.91 -12.22
CA LEU A 175 -44.90 -53.75 -12.73
C LEU A 175 -44.62 -52.30 -13.18
N ASP A 176 -45.60 -51.65 -13.80
CA ASP A 176 -45.51 -50.23 -14.18
C ASP A 176 -45.47 -49.32 -12.97
N PHE A 177 -46.26 -49.62 -11.93
CA PHE A 177 -46.21 -48.91 -10.66
C PHE A 177 -44.82 -49.00 -10.03
N ILE A 178 -44.21 -50.19 -9.98
CA ILE A 178 -42.84 -50.37 -9.46
C ILE A 178 -41.84 -49.54 -10.27
N VAL A 179 -41.85 -49.66 -11.60
CA VAL A 179 -40.92 -48.91 -12.46
C VAL A 179 -41.08 -47.40 -12.25
N ASN A 180 -42.31 -46.90 -12.24
CA ASN A 180 -42.58 -45.47 -12.10
C ASN A 180 -42.23 -44.93 -10.70
N SER A 181 -42.52 -45.69 -9.63
CA SER A 181 -42.17 -45.35 -8.25
C SER A 181 -40.66 -45.20 -8.08
N PHE A 182 -39.90 -46.22 -8.49
CA PHE A 182 -38.43 -46.20 -8.34
C PHE A 182 -37.79 -45.16 -9.27
N GLN A 183 -38.35 -44.92 -10.46
CA GLN A 183 -37.90 -43.87 -11.38
C GLN A 183 -38.08 -42.48 -10.77
N GLN A 184 -39.26 -42.17 -10.22
CA GLN A 184 -39.55 -40.88 -9.59
C GLN A 184 -38.65 -40.62 -8.39
N GLU A 185 -38.37 -41.63 -7.57
CA GLU A 185 -37.46 -41.52 -6.43
C GLU A 185 -36.01 -41.32 -6.86
N SER A 186 -35.56 -42.08 -7.86
CA SER A 186 -34.22 -41.91 -8.45
C SER A 186 -34.01 -40.46 -8.92
N GLU A 187 -35.00 -39.88 -9.59
CA GLU A 187 -34.95 -38.47 -10.02
C GLU A 187 -34.89 -37.49 -8.84
N GLN A 188 -35.62 -37.75 -7.74
CA GLN A 188 -35.54 -36.93 -6.53
C GLN A 188 -34.17 -37.02 -5.85
N ILE A 189 -33.60 -38.22 -5.78
CA ILE A 189 -32.26 -38.48 -5.23
C ILE A 189 -31.20 -37.76 -6.05
N HIS A 190 -31.24 -37.87 -7.38
CA HIS A 190 -30.34 -37.15 -8.27
C HIS A 190 -30.48 -35.62 -8.14
N ALA A 191 -31.71 -35.10 -8.03
CA ALA A 191 -31.95 -33.68 -7.80
C ALA A 191 -31.39 -33.20 -6.45
N LEU A 192 -31.54 -34.00 -5.39
CA LEU A 192 -30.97 -33.71 -4.07
C LEU A 192 -29.43 -33.74 -4.10
N GLN A 193 -28.85 -34.74 -4.76
CA GLN A 193 -27.40 -34.85 -4.96
C GLN A 193 -26.84 -33.61 -5.68
N HIS A 194 -27.48 -33.17 -6.77
CA HIS A 194 -27.07 -31.96 -7.49
C HIS A 194 -27.13 -30.71 -6.60
N LYS A 195 -28.20 -30.52 -5.82
CA LYS A 195 -28.31 -29.39 -4.88
C LYS A 195 -27.21 -29.41 -3.82
N LEU A 196 -26.89 -30.59 -3.27
CA LEU A 196 -25.82 -30.73 -2.27
C LEU A 196 -24.44 -30.44 -2.86
N ILE A 197 -24.16 -30.89 -4.08
CA ILE A 197 -22.91 -30.56 -4.78
C ILE A 197 -22.78 -29.05 -4.92
N ILE A 198 -23.81 -28.36 -5.42
CA ILE A 198 -23.80 -26.90 -5.58
C ILE A 198 -23.59 -26.21 -4.23
N PHE A 199 -24.25 -26.69 -3.18
CA PHE A 199 -24.11 -26.16 -1.82
C PHE A 199 -22.66 -26.27 -1.31
N TRP A 200 -22.02 -27.43 -1.49
CA TRP A 200 -20.61 -27.60 -1.13
C TRP A 200 -19.68 -26.68 -1.92
N TRP A 201 -19.90 -26.51 -3.23
CA TRP A 201 -19.15 -25.56 -4.06
C TRP A 201 -19.34 -24.10 -3.61
N ALA A 202 -20.54 -23.71 -3.18
CA ALA A 202 -20.79 -22.36 -2.68
C ALA A 202 -20.04 -22.10 -1.36
N ILE A 203 -20.04 -23.07 -0.43
CA ILE A 203 -19.32 -22.94 0.84
C ILE A 203 -17.80 -22.86 0.59
N THR A 204 -17.24 -23.75 -0.24
CA THR A 204 -15.80 -23.72 -0.53
C THR A 204 -15.38 -22.39 -1.15
N LEU A 205 -16.15 -21.83 -2.08
CA LEU A 205 -15.89 -20.51 -2.65
C LEU A 205 -15.96 -19.39 -1.61
N ALA A 206 -16.93 -19.41 -0.70
CA ALA A 206 -17.05 -18.40 0.36
C ALA A 206 -15.86 -18.44 1.34
N ILE A 207 -15.43 -19.64 1.74
CA ILE A 207 -14.23 -19.84 2.57
C ILE A 207 -12.99 -19.34 1.86
N LEU A 208 -12.83 -19.68 0.58
CA LEU A 208 -11.68 -19.28 -0.22
C LEU A 208 -11.63 -17.74 -0.34
N GLY A 209 -12.76 -17.10 -0.65
CA GLY A 209 -12.86 -15.65 -0.77
C GLY A 209 -12.52 -14.92 0.53
N THR A 210 -13.08 -15.37 1.66
CA THR A 210 -12.77 -14.77 2.98
C THR A 210 -11.31 -14.97 3.38
N PHE A 211 -10.71 -16.12 3.04
CA PHE A 211 -9.29 -16.38 3.25
C PHE A 211 -8.41 -15.46 2.41
N PHE A 212 -8.66 -15.37 1.09
CA PHE A 212 -7.94 -14.47 0.19
C PHE A 212 -8.02 -13.03 0.69
N PHE A 213 -9.21 -12.58 1.10
CA PHE A 213 -9.39 -11.25 1.66
C PHE A 213 -8.55 -11.01 2.92
N LYS A 214 -8.59 -11.94 3.89
CA LYS A 214 -7.80 -11.84 5.13
C LYS A 214 -6.29 -11.91 4.91
N LEU A 215 -5.83 -12.66 3.91
CA LEU A 215 -4.41 -12.78 3.58
C LEU A 215 -3.90 -11.55 2.82
N TYR A 216 -4.71 -10.99 1.92
CA TYR A 216 -4.31 -9.90 1.03
C TYR A 216 -4.20 -8.55 1.77
N GLN A 217 -5.15 -8.26 2.67
CA GLN A 217 -5.16 -6.99 3.44
C GLN A 217 -3.83 -6.62 4.11
N PRO A 218 -3.21 -7.48 4.94
CA PRO A 218 -1.97 -7.11 5.63
C PRO A 218 -0.77 -6.99 4.69
N LEU A 219 -0.76 -7.73 3.57
CA LEU A 219 0.29 -7.63 2.56
C LEU A 219 0.23 -6.27 1.85
N VAL A 220 -0.97 -5.88 1.38
CA VAL A 220 -1.21 -4.57 0.76
C VAL A 220 -0.87 -3.45 1.73
N PHE A 221 -1.26 -3.57 3.00
CA PHE A 221 -0.92 -2.58 4.02
C PHE A 221 0.60 -2.38 4.17
N LYS A 222 1.37 -3.47 4.24
CA LYS A 222 2.85 -3.40 4.32
C LYS A 222 3.47 -2.79 3.07
N ILE A 223 3.02 -3.19 1.87
CA ILE A 223 3.52 -2.64 0.60
C ILE A 223 3.27 -1.13 0.54
N ASN A 224 2.05 -0.69 0.89
CA ASN A 224 1.70 0.73 0.91
C ASN A 224 2.52 1.50 1.95
N GLN A 225 2.75 0.92 3.13
CA GLN A 225 3.58 1.55 4.16
C GLN A 225 5.03 1.74 3.69
N GLU A 226 5.62 0.74 3.05
CA GLU A 226 6.99 0.82 2.54
C GLU A 226 7.10 1.82 1.38
N LEU A 227 6.12 1.83 0.48
CA LEU A 227 6.02 2.81 -0.60
C LEU A 227 5.93 4.24 -0.05
N HIS A 228 5.14 4.46 1.00
CA HIS A 228 5.03 5.77 1.65
C HIS A 228 6.36 6.21 2.28
N LYS A 229 7.09 5.30 2.94
CA LYS A 229 8.41 5.61 3.50
C LYS A 229 9.40 5.99 2.41
N GLN A 230 9.47 5.23 1.32
CA GLN A 230 10.35 5.53 0.20
C GLN A 230 10.03 6.88 -0.43
N LYS A 231 8.74 7.16 -0.69
CA LYS A 231 8.30 8.45 -1.24
C LYS A 231 8.66 9.60 -0.30
N LYS A 232 8.49 9.43 1.01
CA LYS A 232 8.87 10.45 2.00
C LYS A 232 10.38 10.70 2.00
N HIS A 233 11.19 9.65 2.02
CA HIS A 233 12.64 9.78 1.98
C HIS A 233 13.11 10.49 0.70
N GLN A 234 12.53 10.15 -0.45
CA GLN A 234 12.81 10.83 -1.72
C GLN A 234 12.37 12.30 -1.70
N ALA A 235 11.22 12.61 -1.12
CA ALA A 235 10.74 13.98 -0.97
C ALA A 235 11.65 14.81 -0.04
N ASP A 236 12.12 14.22 1.06
CA ASP A 236 13.03 14.85 2.00
C ASP A 236 14.40 15.13 1.35
N LEU A 237 14.97 14.16 0.63
CA LEU A 237 16.20 14.35 -0.15
C LEU A 237 16.04 15.45 -1.21
N ARG A 238 14.92 15.44 -1.95
CA ARG A 238 14.62 16.47 -2.95
C ARG A 238 14.49 17.85 -2.31
N LYS A 239 13.87 17.94 -1.13
CA LYS A 239 13.74 19.20 -0.39
C LYS A 239 15.10 19.73 0.06
N LEU A 240 15.97 18.87 0.59
CA LEU A 240 17.35 19.24 0.97
C LEU A 240 18.17 19.68 -0.25
N SER A 241 18.10 18.94 -1.36
CA SER A 241 18.76 19.31 -2.61
C SER A 241 18.28 20.67 -3.14
N LEU A 242 16.96 20.91 -3.13
CA LEU A 242 16.41 22.21 -3.52
C LEU A 242 16.83 23.34 -2.58
N ALA A 243 16.89 23.11 -1.27
CA ALA A 243 17.35 24.10 -0.31
C ALA A 243 18.82 24.51 -0.56
N VAL A 244 19.69 23.55 -0.92
CA VAL A 244 21.08 23.81 -1.30
C VAL A 244 21.16 24.55 -2.64
N GLU A 245 20.41 24.09 -3.65
CA GLU A 245 20.39 24.69 -4.99
C GLU A 245 19.85 26.13 -5.01
N GLN A 246 18.86 26.42 -4.18
CA GLN A 246 18.17 27.71 -4.10
C GLN A 246 18.68 28.61 -2.97
N SER A 247 19.73 28.20 -2.24
CA SER A 247 20.38 29.04 -1.24
C SER A 247 20.83 30.37 -1.86
N ALA A 248 20.73 31.46 -1.11
CA ALA A 248 21.26 32.76 -1.55
C ALA A 248 22.79 32.75 -1.62
N ASN A 249 23.43 32.01 -0.71
CA ASN A 249 24.87 31.87 -0.65
C ASN A 249 25.37 30.82 -1.64
N GLY A 250 26.56 31.05 -2.18
CA GLY A 250 27.27 30.06 -2.98
C GLY A 250 27.63 28.85 -2.15
N ILE A 251 27.37 27.65 -2.66
CA ILE A 251 27.73 26.40 -2.01
C ILE A 251 28.60 25.60 -2.98
N ILE A 252 29.76 25.17 -2.51
CA ILE A 252 30.69 24.28 -3.21
C ILE A 252 30.96 23.08 -2.33
N ILE A 253 30.97 21.88 -2.91
CA ILE A 253 31.46 20.67 -2.25
C ILE A 253 32.67 20.18 -3.03
N THR A 254 33.73 19.80 -2.33
CA THR A 254 34.94 19.25 -2.93
C THR A 254 35.30 17.89 -2.35
N ASP A 255 36.03 17.09 -3.14
CA ASP A 255 36.72 15.91 -2.64
C ASP A 255 37.86 16.28 -1.67
N LEU A 256 38.54 15.25 -1.15
CA LEU A 256 39.68 15.42 -0.22
C LEU A 256 40.91 16.10 -0.86
N ALA A 257 41.02 16.11 -2.19
CA ALA A 257 42.08 16.80 -2.92
C ALA A 257 41.70 18.26 -3.28
N GLY A 258 40.50 18.71 -2.87
CA GLY A 258 39.97 20.04 -3.17
C GLY A 258 39.46 20.18 -4.60
N LYS A 259 39.09 19.07 -5.25
CA LYS A 259 38.45 19.06 -6.56
C LYS A 259 36.94 19.24 -6.39
N ILE A 260 36.34 20.16 -7.13
CA ILE A 260 34.91 20.49 -7.02
C ILE A 260 34.07 19.31 -7.52
N GLU A 261 33.20 18.80 -6.66
CA GLU A 261 32.23 17.74 -6.95
C GLU A 261 30.80 18.27 -7.12
N PHE A 262 30.50 19.41 -6.50
CA PHE A 262 29.21 20.07 -6.61
C PHE A 262 29.35 21.59 -6.46
N VAL A 263 28.48 22.31 -7.16
CA VAL A 263 28.30 23.75 -7.04
C VAL A 263 26.83 24.10 -7.27
N ASN A 264 26.27 24.98 -6.43
CA ASN A 264 24.88 25.42 -6.57
C ASN A 264 24.71 26.58 -7.57
N LYS A 265 23.45 26.86 -7.96
CA LYS A 265 23.10 27.97 -8.86
C LYS A 265 23.48 29.36 -8.36
N ALA A 266 23.59 29.58 -7.04
CA ALA A 266 24.02 30.87 -6.52
C ALA A 266 25.49 31.16 -6.86
N TYR A 267 26.37 30.17 -6.72
CA TYR A 267 27.79 30.38 -7.01
C TYR A 267 28.06 30.54 -8.52
N GLU A 268 27.30 29.86 -9.38
CA GLU A 268 27.34 30.12 -10.83
C GLU A 268 27.00 31.59 -11.14
N ARG A 269 25.95 32.13 -10.52
CA ARG A 269 25.52 33.54 -10.72
C ARG A 269 26.58 34.53 -10.25
N VAL A 270 27.21 34.28 -9.10
CA VAL A 270 28.23 35.17 -8.54
C VAL A 270 29.49 35.17 -9.40
N THR A 271 29.96 33.99 -9.82
CA THR A 271 31.27 33.84 -10.50
C THR A 271 31.20 33.95 -12.03
N GLY A 272 30.02 33.75 -12.62
CA GLY A 272 29.81 33.70 -14.07
C GLY A 272 30.23 32.40 -14.74
N TYR A 273 30.73 31.41 -13.98
CA TYR A 273 31.03 30.07 -14.50
C TYR A 273 29.82 29.16 -14.41
N THR A 274 29.71 28.25 -15.38
CA THR A 274 28.72 27.17 -15.33
C THR A 274 29.23 25.99 -14.50
N GLN A 275 28.33 25.20 -13.93
CA GLN A 275 28.63 24.02 -13.14
C GLN A 275 29.52 23.07 -13.94
N SER A 276 29.23 22.84 -15.22
CA SER A 276 30.05 21.99 -16.09
C SER A 276 31.50 22.46 -16.24
N GLU A 277 31.77 23.76 -16.14
CA GLU A 277 33.12 24.32 -16.21
C GLU A 277 33.85 24.20 -14.85
N LEU A 278 33.10 24.23 -13.75
CA LEU A 278 33.64 24.16 -12.40
C LEU A 278 33.85 22.73 -11.90
N LEU A 279 32.99 21.79 -12.31
CA LEU A 279 33.09 20.40 -11.90
C LEU A 279 34.44 19.83 -12.31
N GLY A 280 35.13 19.26 -11.33
CA GLY A 280 36.44 18.68 -11.50
C GLY A 280 37.61 19.67 -11.47
N GLN A 281 37.38 20.96 -11.32
CA GLN A 281 38.41 21.96 -11.13
C GLN A 281 38.75 22.15 -9.65
N ASN A 282 39.86 22.84 -9.36
CA ASN A 282 40.21 23.23 -7.99
C ASN A 282 39.85 24.72 -7.77
N PRO A 283 39.22 25.09 -6.63
CA PRO A 283 38.82 26.48 -6.35
C PRO A 283 39.96 27.52 -6.42
N ARG A 284 41.23 27.08 -6.40
CA ARG A 284 42.38 27.94 -6.68
C ARG A 284 42.31 28.67 -8.02
N MET A 285 41.48 28.23 -8.97
CA MET A 285 41.28 28.95 -10.24
C MET A 285 40.74 30.38 -10.05
N PHE A 286 40.03 30.64 -8.95
CA PHE A 286 39.51 31.97 -8.62
C PHE A 286 40.52 32.88 -7.92
N LYS A 287 41.65 32.31 -7.47
CA LYS A 287 42.67 33.00 -6.66
C LYS A 287 43.23 34.22 -7.38
N THR A 288 43.40 35.30 -6.62
CA THR A 288 44.21 36.47 -6.98
C THR A 288 45.52 36.46 -6.19
N ASP A 289 46.42 37.38 -6.51
CA ASP A 289 47.69 37.54 -5.79
C ASP A 289 47.55 38.37 -4.49
N TYR A 290 46.32 38.68 -4.07
CA TYR A 290 46.05 39.48 -2.87
C TYR A 290 46.45 38.77 -1.57
N HIS A 291 46.15 37.48 -1.45
CA HIS A 291 46.51 36.67 -0.28
C HIS A 291 47.83 35.93 -0.50
N GLN A 292 48.71 35.97 0.50
CA GLN A 292 49.96 35.21 0.51
C GLN A 292 49.71 33.70 0.58
N ASP A 293 50.66 32.89 0.12
CA ASP A 293 50.54 31.43 0.14
C ASP A 293 50.37 30.84 1.55
N THR A 294 50.91 31.51 2.57
CA THR A 294 50.74 31.17 3.99
C THR A 294 49.26 31.13 4.41
N TYR A 295 48.44 32.05 3.89
CA TYR A 295 47.00 32.09 4.15
C TYR A 295 46.30 30.80 3.72
N TYR A 296 46.66 30.27 2.54
CA TYR A 296 46.10 29.02 2.03
C TYR A 296 46.66 27.80 2.77
N GLN A 297 47.91 27.86 3.23
CA GLN A 297 48.50 26.80 4.06
C GLN A 297 47.77 26.68 5.42
N GLU A 298 47.45 27.80 6.06
CA GLU A 298 46.68 27.83 7.31
C GLU A 298 45.26 27.28 7.11
N LEU A 299 44.61 27.64 6.00
CA LEU A 299 43.33 27.06 5.62
C LEU A 299 43.40 25.54 5.53
N TRP A 300 44.35 24.99 4.76
CA TRP A 300 44.45 23.55 4.58
C TRP A 300 44.84 22.82 5.86
N ALA A 301 45.75 23.39 6.66
CA ALA A 301 46.11 22.84 7.96
C ALA A 301 44.89 22.77 8.90
N CYS A 302 44.04 23.81 8.90
CA CYS A 302 42.80 23.84 9.66
C CYS A 302 41.83 22.72 9.22
N LEU A 303 41.58 22.61 7.91
CA LEU A 303 40.65 21.62 7.36
C LEU A 303 41.12 20.17 7.56
N ILE A 304 42.40 19.89 7.35
CA ILE A 304 42.99 18.56 7.55
C ILE A 304 42.95 18.16 9.03
N SER A 305 43.07 19.13 9.95
CA SER A 305 42.86 18.88 11.39
C SER A 305 41.39 18.61 11.76
N GLY A 306 40.48 18.71 10.78
CA GLY A 306 39.07 18.44 10.95
C GLY A 306 38.29 19.59 11.58
N LYS A 307 38.84 20.82 11.58
CA LYS A 307 38.20 22.03 12.08
C LYS A 307 37.56 22.83 10.94
N THR A 308 36.56 23.64 11.28
CA THR A 308 35.95 24.59 10.34
C THR A 308 36.83 25.82 10.19
N TRP A 309 37.09 26.22 8.95
CA TRP A 309 37.83 27.44 8.62
C TRP A 309 36.86 28.56 8.21
N HIS A 310 37.17 29.80 8.60
CA HIS A 310 36.40 30.99 8.24
C HIS A 310 37.38 32.08 7.77
N GLY A 311 37.03 32.80 6.71
CA GLY A 311 37.83 33.92 6.23
C GLY A 311 37.29 34.54 4.96
N GLU A 312 37.94 35.61 4.52
CA GLU A 312 37.58 36.33 3.30
C GLU A 312 38.55 35.97 2.16
N PHE A 313 38.07 35.98 0.92
CA PHE A 313 38.88 35.87 -0.27
C PHE A 313 38.61 37.05 -1.20
N TYR A 314 39.68 37.60 -1.76
CA TYR A 314 39.59 38.46 -2.92
C TYR A 314 39.84 37.65 -4.19
N ASN A 315 38.76 37.36 -4.92
CA ASN A 315 38.74 36.43 -6.03
C ASN A 315 38.40 37.11 -7.35
N ARG A 316 38.60 36.38 -8.45
CA ARG A 316 38.32 36.83 -9.82
C ARG A 316 37.23 35.98 -10.48
N LYS A 317 36.25 36.66 -11.06
CA LYS A 317 35.14 36.08 -11.84
C LYS A 317 35.61 35.68 -13.25
N LYS A 318 34.74 34.99 -14.00
CA LYS A 318 35.01 34.56 -15.38
C LYS A 318 35.31 35.72 -16.34
N ASP A 319 34.62 36.83 -16.16
CA ASP A 319 34.80 38.06 -16.97
C ASP A 319 36.05 38.87 -16.57
N GLY A 320 36.79 38.41 -15.55
CA GLY A 320 37.99 39.08 -15.04
C GLY A 320 37.73 40.09 -13.93
N SER A 321 36.47 40.42 -13.63
CA SER A 321 36.14 41.31 -12.51
C SER A 321 36.52 40.70 -11.16
N LEU A 322 36.89 41.55 -10.21
CA LEU A 322 37.30 41.14 -8.87
C LEU A 322 36.13 41.28 -7.91
N PHE A 323 36.06 40.37 -6.93
CA PHE A 323 35.00 40.37 -5.94
C PHE A 323 35.51 39.85 -4.61
N TRP A 324 34.89 40.33 -3.54
CA TRP A 324 35.13 39.84 -2.19
C TRP A 324 34.10 38.78 -1.84
N GLU A 325 34.56 37.63 -1.35
CA GLU A 325 33.70 36.62 -0.77
C GLU A 325 34.12 36.30 0.67
N GLU A 326 33.14 36.16 1.54
CA GLU A 326 33.30 35.60 2.87
C GLU A 326 32.96 34.11 2.80
N ALA A 327 33.84 33.25 3.32
CA ALA A 327 33.72 31.81 3.19
C ALA A 327 33.84 31.09 4.52
N THR A 328 32.92 30.14 4.74
CA THR A 328 32.98 29.15 5.81
C THR A 328 33.16 27.77 5.20
N ILE A 329 34.25 27.08 5.54
CA ILE A 329 34.62 25.78 4.97
C ILE A 329 34.66 24.73 6.08
N THR A 330 33.82 23.71 5.95
CA THR A 330 33.63 22.66 6.96
C THR A 330 33.97 21.27 6.38
N PRO A 331 34.75 20.43 7.10
CA PRO A 331 34.94 19.03 6.74
C PRO A 331 33.67 18.21 7.00
N LEU A 332 33.20 17.50 5.98
CA LEU A 332 32.12 16.51 6.09
C LEU A 332 32.70 15.16 6.50
N ARG A 333 32.04 14.51 7.46
CA ARG A 333 32.50 13.26 8.06
C ARG A 333 31.51 12.13 7.81
N ASP A 334 32.03 10.91 7.66
CA ASP A 334 31.21 9.69 7.64
C ASP A 334 30.80 9.26 9.06
N GLU A 335 30.06 8.16 9.15
CA GLU A 335 29.59 7.57 10.43
C GLU A 335 30.76 7.12 11.33
N ASN A 336 31.95 6.91 10.78
CA ASN A 336 33.16 6.53 11.50
C ASN A 336 33.99 7.75 11.94
N GLY A 337 33.58 8.97 11.60
CA GLY A 337 34.26 10.22 11.91
C GLY A 337 35.38 10.61 10.95
N ALA A 338 35.60 9.82 9.88
CA ALA A 338 36.59 10.11 8.85
C ALA A 338 36.08 11.22 7.92
N ILE A 339 36.96 12.15 7.55
CA ILE A 339 36.62 13.22 6.60
C ILE A 339 36.46 12.60 5.21
N ILE A 340 35.33 12.87 4.55
CA ILE A 340 35.02 12.36 3.20
C ILE A 340 35.00 13.45 2.13
N SER A 341 34.73 14.70 2.51
CA SER A 341 34.66 15.85 1.59
C SER A 341 34.72 17.16 2.38
N TYR A 342 34.83 18.29 1.68
CA TYR A 342 34.72 19.62 2.27
C TYR A 342 33.54 20.36 1.66
N VAL A 343 32.75 21.05 2.50
CA VAL A 343 31.68 21.95 2.04
C VAL A 343 32.06 23.39 2.36
N ALA A 344 31.97 24.26 1.36
CA ALA A 344 32.19 25.70 1.49
C ALA A 344 30.89 26.45 1.24
N ILE A 345 30.49 27.30 2.19
CA ILE A 345 29.42 28.29 2.03
C ILE A 345 30.09 29.65 1.85
N LYS A 346 29.71 30.36 0.80
CA LYS A 346 30.34 31.60 0.34
C LYS A 346 29.30 32.70 0.14
N GLU A 347 29.53 33.85 0.74
CA GLU A 347 28.71 35.05 0.59
C GLU A 347 29.50 36.08 -0.21
N ASP A 348 28.90 36.67 -1.25
CA ASP A 348 29.50 37.81 -1.95
C ASP A 348 29.31 39.06 -1.08
N ILE A 349 30.42 39.62 -0.60
CA ILE A 349 30.44 40.77 0.32
C ILE A 349 30.98 42.01 -0.38
N THR A 350 31.07 42.00 -1.72
CA THR A 350 31.65 43.10 -2.51
C THR A 350 30.90 44.40 -2.29
N GLU A 351 29.58 44.41 -2.46
CA GLU A 351 28.74 45.59 -2.23
C GLU A 351 28.87 46.10 -0.78
N ARG A 352 28.94 45.17 0.19
CA ARG A 352 29.15 45.52 1.60
C ARG A 352 30.49 46.20 1.85
N LYS A 353 31.56 45.75 1.18
CA LYS A 353 32.89 46.37 1.27
C LYS A 353 32.91 47.72 0.55
N GLU A 354 32.34 47.82 -0.64
CA GLU A 354 32.24 49.07 -1.42
C GLU A 354 31.49 50.16 -0.65
N ILE A 355 30.33 49.84 -0.07
CA ILE A 355 29.56 50.78 0.76
C ILE A 355 30.38 51.25 1.97
N ASN A 356 31.09 50.33 2.63
CA ASN A 356 31.92 50.69 3.79
C ASN A 356 33.11 51.58 3.41
N ASP A 357 33.75 51.29 2.27
CA ASP A 357 34.86 52.10 1.77
C ASP A 357 34.37 53.48 1.30
N ASP A 358 33.22 53.57 0.65
CA ASP A 358 32.59 54.83 0.26
C ASP A 358 32.22 55.67 1.48
N LEU A 359 31.60 55.08 2.51
CA LEU A 359 31.30 55.77 3.77
C LEU A 359 32.57 56.29 4.43
N LYS A 360 33.64 55.48 4.45
CA LYS A 360 34.93 55.88 5.00
C LYS A 360 35.55 57.03 4.20
N ASN A 361 35.46 56.98 2.87
CA ASN A 361 35.96 58.04 1.99
C ASN A 361 35.18 59.35 2.18
N VAL A 362 33.85 59.28 2.30
CA VAL A 362 33.00 60.45 2.58
C VAL A 362 33.34 61.04 3.95
N ASN A 363 33.44 60.21 5.00
CA ASN A 363 33.81 60.67 6.34
C ASN A 363 35.19 61.34 6.36
N ASN A 364 36.20 60.75 5.72
CA ASN A 364 37.53 61.33 5.62
C ASN A 364 37.50 62.68 4.87
N LYS A 365 36.70 62.78 3.80
CA LYS A 365 36.54 64.02 3.03
C LYS A 365 35.84 65.10 3.85
N LEU A 366 34.79 64.76 4.59
CA LEU A 366 34.11 65.68 5.51
C LEU A 366 35.05 66.18 6.60
N ALA A 367 35.80 65.28 7.24
CA ALA A 367 36.79 65.64 8.25
C ALA A 367 37.83 66.62 7.69
N SER A 368 38.37 66.35 6.49
CA SER A 368 39.31 67.26 5.83
C SER A 368 38.71 68.63 5.49
N ILE A 369 37.44 68.69 5.05
CA ILE A 369 36.75 69.96 4.78
C ILE A 369 36.54 70.75 6.08
N LEU A 370 36.16 70.08 7.17
CA LEU A 370 35.97 70.74 8.48
C LEU A 370 37.30 71.28 9.02
N GLU A 371 38.38 70.50 8.93
CA GLU A 371 39.70 70.91 9.42
C GLU A 371 40.31 72.06 8.60
N THR A 372 40.07 72.09 7.27
CA THR A 372 40.57 73.16 6.39
C THR A 372 39.65 74.38 6.32
N ALA A 373 38.49 74.35 6.99
CA ALA A 373 37.55 75.46 6.95
C ALA A 373 38.12 76.70 7.66
N ASN A 374 38.08 77.85 6.99
CA ASN A 374 38.48 79.14 7.57
C ASN A 374 37.52 79.68 8.66
N ARG A 375 36.49 78.91 9.03
CA ARG A 375 35.55 79.23 10.12
C ARG A 375 35.72 78.20 11.24
N GLY A 376 35.62 78.67 12.49
CA GLY A 376 35.55 77.77 13.64
C GLY A 376 34.29 76.92 13.58
N PHE A 377 34.45 75.61 13.66
CA PHE A 377 33.37 74.64 13.77
C PHE A 377 33.37 74.05 15.17
N TRP A 378 32.20 74.06 15.81
CA TRP A 378 32.00 73.54 17.16
C TRP A 378 30.74 72.68 17.17
N LEU A 379 30.92 71.37 17.39
CA LEU A 379 29.83 70.44 17.64
C LEU A 379 29.69 70.23 19.14
N ILE A 380 28.46 70.27 19.63
CA ILE A 380 28.11 70.12 21.04
C ILE A 380 26.97 69.14 21.21
N ASP A 381 26.86 68.53 22.38
CA ASP A 381 25.69 67.73 22.77
C ASP A 381 24.55 68.59 23.34
N GLU A 382 23.45 67.93 23.75
CA GLU A 382 22.29 68.58 24.37
C GLU A 382 22.61 69.26 25.70
N GLN A 383 23.71 68.89 26.37
CA GLN A 383 24.19 69.47 27.62
C GLN A 383 25.24 70.57 27.37
N ALA A 384 25.44 70.98 26.11
CA ALA A 384 26.39 71.99 25.70
C ALA A 384 27.86 71.60 25.96
N ILE A 385 28.15 70.29 25.96
CA ILE A 385 29.49 69.74 26.07
C ILE A 385 30.09 69.61 24.67
N SER A 386 31.34 70.01 24.53
CA SER A 386 32.08 69.99 23.26
C SER A 386 32.37 68.57 22.80
N LEU A 387 31.78 68.16 21.68
CA LEU A 387 31.98 66.85 21.05
C LEU A 387 33.08 66.86 19.98
N GLU A 388 33.11 67.91 19.15
CA GLU A 388 34.06 68.04 18.05
C GLU A 388 34.39 69.51 17.82
N VAL A 389 35.65 69.81 17.57
CA VAL A 389 36.11 71.15 17.14
C VAL A 389 37.13 71.00 16.01
N ASN A 390 37.13 71.95 15.07
CA ASN A 390 38.14 72.01 14.02
C ASN A 390 39.36 72.85 14.43
N HIS A 391 40.47 72.73 13.69
CA HIS A 391 41.70 73.47 13.97
C HIS A 391 41.49 74.98 14.03
N ARG A 392 40.66 75.56 13.16
CA ARG A 392 40.41 77.00 13.16
C ARG A 392 39.81 77.49 14.48
N LEU A 393 38.93 76.72 15.12
CA LEU A 393 38.40 77.08 16.43
C LEU A 393 39.48 77.01 17.53
N THR A 394 40.39 76.03 17.45
CA THR A 394 41.54 75.95 18.36
C THR A 394 42.46 77.16 18.23
N GLU A 395 42.68 77.68 17.01
CA GLU A 395 43.43 78.91 16.78
C GLU A 395 42.72 80.15 17.31
N ILE A 396 41.39 80.25 17.16
CA ILE A 396 40.59 81.39 17.65
C ILE A 396 40.66 81.48 19.18
N LEU A 397 40.49 80.34 19.85
CA LEU A 397 40.50 80.23 21.31
C LEU A 397 41.92 80.18 21.89
N GLU A 398 42.93 79.87 21.08
CA GLU A 398 44.32 79.61 21.50
C GLU A 398 44.42 78.48 22.53
N VAL A 399 43.54 77.48 22.42
CA VAL A 399 43.46 76.31 23.31
C VAL A 399 43.59 75.04 22.48
N PRO A 400 44.44 74.08 22.88
CA PRO A 400 44.55 72.81 22.18
C PRO A 400 43.24 72.02 22.21
N LYS A 401 42.93 71.30 21.13
CA LYS A 401 41.69 70.52 20.95
C LYS A 401 41.36 69.66 22.18
N ASP A 402 42.35 68.96 22.73
CA ASP A 402 42.18 68.05 23.87
C ASP A 402 41.69 68.73 25.16
N GLN A 403 41.93 70.03 25.32
CA GLN A 403 41.45 70.81 26.46
C GLN A 403 40.06 71.41 26.22
N ILE A 404 39.59 71.43 24.98
CA ILE A 404 38.24 71.91 24.62
C ILE A 404 37.25 70.74 24.62
N LEU A 405 37.66 69.58 24.11
CA LEU A 405 36.80 68.38 24.06
C LEU A 405 36.35 67.94 25.45
N GLY A 406 35.07 67.60 25.60
CA GLY A 406 34.47 67.21 26.87
C GLY A 406 34.24 68.36 27.86
N GLN A 407 34.67 69.59 27.52
CA GLN A 407 34.34 70.79 28.31
C GLN A 407 33.03 71.41 27.86
N SER A 408 32.32 72.02 28.81
CA SER A 408 31.14 72.82 28.49
C SER A 408 31.57 74.09 27.75
N ILE A 409 30.84 74.44 26.68
CA ILE A 409 31.07 75.67 25.93
C ILE A 409 30.94 76.93 26.79
N PHE A 410 30.19 76.85 27.90
CA PHE A 410 30.04 77.96 28.84
C PHE A 410 31.34 78.32 29.57
N ASN A 411 32.35 77.45 29.55
CA ASN A 411 33.68 77.74 30.09
C ASN A 411 34.48 78.73 29.22
N PHE A 412 34.06 78.94 27.97
CA PHE A 412 34.72 79.80 26.99
C PHE A 412 33.93 81.07 26.69
N VAL A 413 33.00 81.47 27.57
CA VAL A 413 32.22 82.72 27.47
C VAL A 413 32.06 83.34 28.86
N ASP A 414 31.94 84.66 28.92
CA ASP A 414 31.71 85.36 30.20
C ASP A 414 30.25 85.19 30.72
N LYS A 415 29.97 85.62 31.95
CA LYS A 415 28.64 85.50 32.57
C LYS A 415 27.52 86.28 31.85
N ALA A 416 27.86 87.34 31.12
CA ALA A 416 26.86 88.14 30.38
C ALA A 416 26.50 87.44 29.06
N ASN A 417 27.51 86.98 28.34
CA ASN A 417 27.44 86.25 27.08
C ASN A 417 26.87 84.84 27.25
N ALA A 418 27.14 84.16 28.37
CA ALA A 418 26.55 82.86 28.70
C ALA A 418 25.01 82.90 28.76
N LYS A 419 24.41 84.01 29.22
CA LYS A 419 22.95 84.18 29.23
C LYS A 419 22.38 84.28 27.83
N ILE A 420 23.04 85.03 26.95
CA ILE A 420 22.66 85.15 25.53
C ILE A 420 22.79 83.79 24.86
N PHE A 421 23.89 83.07 25.13
CA PHE A 421 24.14 81.74 24.59
C PHE A 421 23.07 80.73 25.02
N HIS A 422 22.74 80.69 26.32
CA HIS A 422 21.65 79.85 26.85
C HIS A 422 20.30 80.19 26.24
N GLN A 423 19.95 81.48 26.17
CA GLN A 423 18.70 81.93 25.56
C GLN A 423 18.62 81.50 24.10
N GLN A 424 19.71 81.67 23.35
CA GLN A 424 19.78 81.26 21.96
C GLN A 424 19.71 79.73 21.78
N MET A 425 20.28 78.94 22.69
CA MET A 425 20.12 77.48 22.69
C MET A 425 18.67 77.05 23.02
N GLN A 426 17.97 77.76 23.91
CA GLN A 426 16.57 77.48 24.25
C GLN A 426 15.60 77.90 23.15
N GLU A 427 15.90 79.00 22.44
CA GLU A 427 15.10 79.49 21.29
C GLU A 427 15.24 78.59 20.05
N ARG A 428 16.30 77.77 19.98
CA ARG A 428 16.54 76.78 18.93
C ARG A 428 15.68 75.52 19.16
N GLY A 429 14.41 75.61 18.77
CA GLY A 429 13.60 74.41 18.48
C GLY A 429 14.06 73.71 17.19
N GLN A 430 13.41 72.60 16.81
CA GLN A 430 13.73 71.88 15.57
C GLN A 430 13.66 72.83 14.35
N TYR A 431 14.82 73.11 13.74
CA TYR A 431 15.04 73.77 12.44
C TYR A 431 15.20 75.31 12.36
N LYS A 432 15.39 76.04 13.47
CA LYS A 432 15.61 77.50 13.40
C LYS A 432 17.09 77.87 13.49
N LYS A 433 17.71 78.20 12.34
CA LYS A 433 19.07 78.78 12.30
C LYS A 433 19.08 80.17 12.95
N THR A 434 19.96 80.38 13.93
CA THR A 434 20.16 81.71 14.53
C THR A 434 21.59 82.19 14.33
N ASN A 435 21.70 83.46 13.99
CA ASN A 435 22.98 84.17 13.86
C ASN A 435 23.04 85.25 14.94
N TYR A 436 24.09 85.24 15.75
CA TYR A 436 24.30 86.25 16.80
C TYR A 436 25.78 86.48 17.03
N GLU A 437 26.11 87.64 17.57
CA GLU A 437 27.48 88.01 17.92
C GLU A 437 27.69 87.81 19.41
N ILE A 438 28.68 86.99 19.76
CA ILE A 438 29.10 86.75 21.14
C ILE A 438 30.62 86.78 21.18
N ALA A 439 31.18 87.38 22.23
CA ALA A 439 32.60 87.31 22.49
C ALA A 439 32.95 85.99 23.20
N LEU A 440 33.83 85.20 22.59
CA LEU A 440 34.47 84.06 23.25
C LEU A 440 35.58 84.56 24.16
N GLN A 441 35.77 83.90 25.31
CA GLN A 441 36.81 84.20 26.28
C GLN A 441 37.93 83.16 26.18
N ARG A 442 39.16 83.65 26.01
CA ARG A 442 40.39 82.83 26.05
C ARG A 442 40.84 82.58 27.49
N PRO A 443 41.71 81.57 27.74
CA PRO A 443 42.22 81.29 29.09
C PRO A 443 43.02 82.45 29.72
N ASP A 444 43.62 83.31 28.90
CA ASP A 444 44.34 84.52 29.35
C ASP A 444 43.39 85.66 29.76
N GLY A 445 42.07 85.46 29.64
CA GLY A 445 41.04 86.43 29.97
C GLY A 445 40.69 87.41 28.84
N SER A 446 41.39 87.36 27.70
CA SER A 446 41.08 88.17 26.52
C SER A 446 39.79 87.70 25.85
N GLN A 447 39.11 88.63 25.16
CA GLN A 447 37.83 88.38 24.49
C GLN A 447 37.99 88.47 22.97
N VAL A 448 37.49 87.47 22.26
CA VAL A 448 37.49 87.41 20.79
C VAL A 448 36.04 87.51 20.30
N PRO A 449 35.65 88.62 19.64
CA PRO A 449 34.30 88.76 19.09
C PRO A 449 34.12 87.74 17.96
N CYS A 450 33.09 86.90 18.09
CA CYS A 450 32.76 85.86 17.14
C CYS A 450 31.30 85.99 16.69
N VAL A 451 31.07 85.83 15.39
CA VAL A 451 29.71 85.70 14.86
C VAL A 451 29.39 84.22 14.80
N PHE A 452 28.48 83.77 15.67
CA PHE A 452 28.01 82.40 15.68
C PHE A 452 26.87 82.25 14.69
N SER A 453 27.00 81.26 13.81
CA SER A 453 25.89 80.73 13.03
C SER A 453 25.71 79.29 13.46
N ALA A 454 24.62 78.99 14.15
CA ALA A 454 24.32 77.63 14.53
C ALA A 454 22.86 77.27 14.23
N SER A 455 22.69 75.99 13.94
CA SER A 455 21.51 75.39 13.32
C SER A 455 20.93 74.28 14.17
#